data_AF-A0A850UR16-F1
#
_entry.id   AF-A0A850UR16-F1
#
_cell.length_a   1.000
_cell.length_b   1.000
_cell.length_c   1.000
_cell.angle_alpha   90.00
_cell.angle_beta   90.00
_cell.angle_gamma   90.00
#
_symmetry.space_group_name_H-M   'P 1'
#
loop_
_entity.id
_entity.type
_entity.pdbx_description
1 polymer ?
#
loop_
_entity_poly.entity_id
_entity_poly.type
_entity_poly.pdbx_seq_one_letter_code
_entity_poly.pdbx_strand_id
1 'polypeptide(L)'
;PLFLPLPRRSSRDVNSPAPVDCQLSQWSGWTDCFPCQEKKHRYRRLVKPAVFGGRRCAGHLWDEQACRAETTCSGPPDCGKDFQCKETGRCIQRHLVCNGDRDCRDGSDEDNCEDEDIENPCEHLFPIPGVEKVVQGYNILTQEGRQNIYDPGFFGGLCEYVYNGEWRELRYDAACERLHYGDDEKYFRKPYNLHAYQFLAHADSGFAFEFYDDSKDLLDALKRDKSKTTGFTIGIGPGGGEFMLNLGLTLSGGKGSLKNFTQYDAKDVKFIRAVTKVQTARFKMRRDNIVLDEDVLLSLQDLPDTYNYGMYAKFINDYGTHFMTSGTMGGVFEYILVINKEEMRRKAITIEEISACVGLSLGITASKENLDLGATLTHSDCKQKGLLNTDAESHSAVVEDIIPRIRGGDTSYSGGLLNSWDGKMYRHWGRSLKYNPAVIDFQLQPIHEILRRSNLGHMESKGQHLKRALDEFLLEFSPCRCGPCHNNGEPILVGDTCSCHCRPGYRGPACQHTERPGGETDGRWSCWSGWSPCQAGTSRRSRQCSNPAPQHGGQPCAGRNLQSRAC
;
A
#
# COMPACT_ATOMS: atom_id res chain seq x y z
N PRO A 1 22.26 52.70 0.21
CA PRO A 1 23.03 51.64 0.88
C PRO A 1 22.09 50.70 1.66
N LEU A 2 21.61 49.65 0.99
CA LEU A 2 20.83 48.57 1.61
C LEU A 2 21.59 47.27 1.31
N PHE A 3 22.34 46.79 2.31
CA PHE A 3 23.03 45.51 2.26
C PHE A 3 22.01 44.39 2.46
N LEU A 4 21.80 43.58 1.42
CA LEU A 4 21.13 42.28 1.53
C LEU A 4 21.99 41.34 2.40
N PRO A 5 21.39 40.54 3.31
CA PRO A 5 22.15 39.56 4.08
C PRO A 5 22.63 38.44 3.15
N LEU A 6 23.94 38.20 3.13
CA LEU A 6 24.54 37.03 2.49
C LEU A 6 23.95 35.74 3.10
N PRO A 7 23.68 34.70 2.30
CA PRO A 7 23.23 33.42 2.83
C PRO A 7 24.33 32.85 3.73
N ARG A 8 24.02 32.63 5.01
CA ARG A 8 24.87 31.88 5.94
C ARG A 8 25.14 30.50 5.32
N ARG A 9 26.35 30.28 4.81
CA ARG A 9 26.87 28.93 4.56
C ARG A 9 26.87 28.21 5.91
N SER A 10 25.94 27.30 6.09
CA SER A 10 25.97 26.33 7.18
C SER A 10 27.33 25.62 7.13
N SER A 11 28.15 25.81 8.16
CA SER A 11 29.42 25.13 8.31
C SER A 11 29.13 23.63 8.42
N ARG A 12 29.59 22.84 7.44
CA ARG A 12 29.50 21.38 7.49
C ARG A 12 30.23 20.88 8.74
N ASP A 13 29.53 20.06 9.51
CA ASP A 13 30.12 19.25 10.56
C ASP A 13 31.01 18.17 9.91
N VAL A 14 32.24 18.01 10.41
CA VAL A 14 33.35 17.24 9.79
C VAL A 14 33.00 15.76 9.59
N ASN A 15 32.09 15.22 10.41
CA ASN A 15 31.68 13.81 10.37
C ASN A 15 30.36 13.56 9.61
N SER A 16 29.75 14.59 9.00
CA SER A 16 28.48 14.40 8.27
C SER A 16 28.70 14.01 6.80
N PRO A 17 28.04 12.95 6.29
CA PRO A 17 28.18 12.56 4.90
C PRO A 17 27.72 13.68 3.97
N ALA A 18 28.38 13.78 2.81
CA ALA A 18 28.08 14.83 1.84
C ALA A 18 26.66 14.65 1.29
N PRO A 19 25.86 15.74 1.17
CA PRO A 19 24.60 15.67 0.47
C PRO A 19 24.85 15.22 -0.97
N VAL A 20 24.01 14.30 -1.43
CA VAL A 20 24.07 13.78 -2.79
C VAL A 20 22.78 14.19 -3.48
N ASP A 21 22.91 15.03 -4.51
CA ASP A 21 21.78 15.43 -5.33
C ASP A 21 21.32 14.27 -6.22
N CYS A 22 20.01 14.24 -6.49
CA CYS A 22 19.40 13.25 -7.35
C CYS A 22 19.91 13.38 -8.80
N GLN A 23 20.17 12.24 -9.44
CA GLN A 23 20.68 12.16 -10.81
C GLN A 23 19.79 11.24 -11.64
N LEU A 24 19.27 11.77 -12.75
CA LEU A 24 18.57 11.00 -13.77
C LEU A 24 19.50 10.73 -14.95
N SER A 25 19.30 9.61 -15.63
CA SER A 25 20.00 9.33 -16.87
C SER A 25 19.60 10.33 -17.96
N GLN A 26 20.38 10.34 -19.04
CA GLN A 26 19.89 10.92 -20.29
C GLN A 26 18.61 10.18 -20.74
N TRP A 27 17.77 10.89 -21.48
CA TRP A 27 16.61 10.30 -22.12
C TRP A 27 17.04 9.21 -23.10
N SER A 28 16.27 8.12 -23.16
CA SER A 28 16.36 7.16 -24.23
C SER A 28 16.05 7.84 -25.58
N GLY A 29 16.42 7.17 -26.67
CA GLY A 29 15.82 7.46 -27.97
C GLY A 29 14.29 7.36 -27.87
N TRP A 30 13.60 8.13 -28.70
CA TRP A 30 12.15 7.96 -28.88
C TRP A 30 11.88 6.58 -29.48
N THR A 31 10.80 5.94 -29.03
CA THR A 31 10.26 4.77 -29.71
C THR A 31 9.73 5.16 -31.08
N ASP A 32 9.47 4.15 -31.91
CA ASP A 32 8.63 4.30 -33.08
C ASP A 32 7.25 4.85 -32.68
N CYS A 33 6.58 5.49 -33.64
CA CYS A 33 5.24 6.02 -33.45
C CYS A 33 4.23 4.88 -33.35
N PHE A 34 3.46 4.82 -32.26
CA PHE A 34 2.42 3.82 -32.07
C PHE A 34 1.16 4.23 -32.87
N PRO A 35 0.73 3.45 -33.88
CA PRO A 35 -0.34 3.86 -34.79
C PRO A 35 -1.69 4.11 -34.15
N CYS A 36 -2.04 3.36 -33.10
CA CYS A 36 -3.35 3.45 -32.46
C CYS A 36 -3.49 4.68 -31.55
N GLN A 37 -2.38 5.18 -31.01
CA GLN A 37 -2.38 6.35 -30.12
C GLN A 37 -1.86 7.62 -30.78
N GLU A 38 -1.18 7.49 -31.92
CA GLU A 38 -0.43 8.59 -32.54
C GLU A 38 0.54 9.23 -31.54
N LYS A 39 1.21 8.39 -30.74
CA LYS A 39 2.16 8.79 -29.71
C LYS A 39 3.45 7.99 -29.81
N LYS A 40 4.55 8.62 -29.42
CA LYS A 40 5.85 7.99 -29.19
C LYS A 40 6.29 8.27 -27.76
N HIS A 41 7.07 7.36 -27.21
CA HIS A 41 7.48 7.41 -25.82
C HIS A 41 9.00 7.42 -25.68
N ARG A 42 9.47 7.99 -24.57
CA ARG A 42 10.85 7.85 -24.13
C ARG A 42 10.90 7.78 -22.62
N TYR A 43 12.01 7.28 -22.09
CA TYR A 43 12.18 7.13 -20.66
C TYR A 43 13.60 7.50 -20.24
N ARG A 44 13.77 7.72 -18.94
CA ARG A 44 15.07 7.85 -18.28
C ARG A 44 15.02 7.13 -16.95
N ARG A 45 16.19 6.65 -16.50
CA ARG A 45 16.34 5.90 -15.25
C ARG A 45 16.79 6.82 -14.11
N LEU A 46 16.37 6.52 -12.90
CA LEU A 46 16.93 7.09 -11.68
C LEU A 46 18.33 6.48 -11.48
N VAL A 47 19.39 7.24 -11.76
CA VAL A 47 20.79 6.80 -11.62
C VAL A 47 21.25 6.91 -10.16
N LYS A 48 20.82 7.97 -9.48
CA LYS A 48 21.12 8.16 -8.06
C LYS A 48 19.95 8.88 -7.38
N PRO A 49 19.38 8.35 -6.29
CA PRO A 49 18.40 9.10 -5.50
C PRO A 49 19.09 10.25 -4.76
N ALA A 50 18.30 11.24 -4.36
CA ALA A 50 18.77 12.27 -3.44
C ALA A 50 19.03 11.64 -2.06
N VAL A 51 20.24 11.79 -1.52
CA VAL A 51 20.62 11.25 -0.21
C VAL A 51 21.17 12.36 0.69
N PHE A 52 20.98 12.22 1.99
CA PHE A 52 21.55 13.09 3.03
C PHE A 52 21.17 14.58 2.87
N GLY A 53 19.93 14.85 2.46
CA GLY A 53 19.43 16.21 2.25
C GLY A 53 19.83 16.85 0.92
N GLY A 54 20.28 16.04 -0.05
CA GLY A 54 20.47 16.49 -1.44
C GLY A 54 19.17 16.91 -2.12
N ARG A 55 19.30 17.65 -3.22
CA ARG A 55 18.18 18.17 -3.99
C ARG A 55 17.46 17.06 -4.75
N ARG A 56 16.13 17.13 -4.76
CA ARG A 56 15.24 16.26 -5.53
C ARG A 56 15.44 16.46 -7.04
N CYS A 57 15.15 15.43 -7.80
CA CYS A 57 15.17 15.50 -9.24
C CYS A 57 14.00 16.38 -9.75
N ALA A 58 14.30 17.25 -10.71
CA ALA A 58 13.27 17.98 -11.43
C ALA A 58 12.79 17.17 -12.66
N GLY A 59 11.48 16.92 -12.72
CA GLY A 59 10.80 16.27 -13.85
C GLY A 59 10.54 14.78 -13.68
N HIS A 60 9.93 14.19 -14.71
CA HIS A 60 9.36 12.83 -14.69
C HIS A 60 10.32 11.79 -15.28
N LEU A 61 10.06 10.50 -15.04
CA LEU A 61 10.85 9.39 -15.60
C LEU A 61 10.40 8.97 -17.01
N TRP A 62 9.16 9.31 -17.36
CA TRP A 62 8.54 9.00 -18.64
C TRP A 62 8.09 10.29 -19.31
N ASP A 63 8.12 10.27 -20.64
CA ASP A 63 7.68 11.39 -21.47
C ASP A 63 7.00 10.84 -22.72
N GLU A 64 6.01 11.57 -23.21
CA GLU A 64 5.21 11.21 -24.37
C GLU A 64 5.07 12.40 -25.31
N GLN A 65 5.05 12.11 -26.61
CA GLN A 65 4.91 13.13 -27.64
C GLN A 65 3.98 12.61 -28.74
N ALA A 66 3.09 13.48 -29.22
CA ALA A 66 2.27 13.20 -30.40
C ALA A 66 3.16 12.96 -31.64
N CYS A 67 2.76 12.01 -32.48
CA CYS A 67 3.40 11.68 -33.74
C CYS A 67 2.35 11.19 -34.73
N ARG A 68 2.60 11.38 -36.03
CA ARG A 68 1.72 10.84 -37.06
C ARG A 68 2.28 9.50 -37.53
N ALA A 69 1.54 8.42 -37.33
CA ALA A 69 1.96 7.12 -37.82
C ALA A 69 1.75 7.00 -39.33
N GLU A 70 2.70 6.39 -40.03
CA GLU A 70 2.58 6.11 -41.46
C GLU A 70 1.75 4.84 -41.73
N THR A 71 1.67 3.95 -40.74
CA THR A 71 0.89 2.71 -40.78
C THR A 71 -0.46 2.90 -40.12
N THR A 72 -1.49 2.22 -40.62
CA THR A 72 -2.80 2.15 -39.98
C THR A 72 -2.72 1.26 -38.74
N CYS A 73 -3.38 1.65 -37.65
CA CYS A 73 -3.59 0.79 -36.48
C CYS A 73 -4.17 -0.54 -36.98
N SER A 74 -3.42 -1.62 -36.78
CA SER A 74 -3.99 -2.96 -36.88
C SER A 74 -4.95 -3.03 -35.70
N GLY A 75 -6.25 -3.10 -35.99
CA GLY A 75 -7.28 -3.11 -34.94
C GLY A 75 -7.01 -4.19 -33.89
N PRO A 76 -7.72 -4.14 -32.75
CA PRO A 76 -7.58 -5.17 -31.73
C PRO A 76 -7.79 -6.55 -32.37
N PRO A 77 -7.08 -7.60 -31.89
CA PRO A 77 -7.15 -8.92 -32.49
C PRO A 77 -8.60 -9.34 -32.72
N ASP A 78 -8.88 -9.88 -33.90
CA ASP A 78 -10.22 -10.32 -34.29
C ASP A 78 -10.77 -11.27 -33.23
N CYS A 79 -11.87 -10.86 -32.58
CA CYS A 79 -12.59 -11.67 -31.60
C CYS A 79 -13.22 -12.92 -32.25
N GLY A 80 -13.15 -13.05 -33.59
CA GLY A 80 -13.52 -14.23 -34.34
C GLY A 80 -15.02 -14.47 -34.29
N LYS A 81 -15.45 -15.38 -33.41
CA LYS A 81 -16.87 -15.68 -33.20
C LYS A 81 -17.49 -14.85 -32.09
N ASP A 82 -16.68 -14.22 -31.25
CA ASP A 82 -17.12 -13.40 -30.13
C ASP A 82 -17.47 -11.98 -30.59
N PHE A 83 -18.25 -11.25 -29.78
CA PHE A 83 -18.57 -9.84 -30.00
C PHE A 83 -17.43 -8.97 -29.50
N GLN A 84 -17.16 -7.87 -30.20
CA GLN A 84 -16.05 -6.95 -29.89
C GLN A 84 -16.60 -5.59 -29.49
N CYS A 85 -16.24 -5.11 -28.29
CA CYS A 85 -16.59 -3.77 -27.82
C CYS A 85 -15.96 -2.70 -28.74
N LYS A 86 -16.68 -1.61 -29.02
CA LYS A 86 -16.30 -0.61 -30.05
C LYS A 86 -15.04 0.19 -29.68
N GLU A 87 -14.95 0.67 -28.44
CA GLU A 87 -13.83 1.54 -28.02
C GLU A 87 -12.59 0.76 -27.58
N THR A 88 -12.78 -0.31 -26.80
CA THR A 88 -11.66 -0.99 -26.11
C THR A 88 -11.22 -2.29 -26.77
N GLY A 89 -12.03 -2.80 -27.72
CA GLY A 89 -11.73 -4.04 -28.43
C GLY A 89 -11.80 -5.29 -27.56
N ARG A 90 -12.42 -5.22 -26.37
CA ARG A 90 -12.68 -6.38 -25.51
C ARG A 90 -13.57 -7.39 -26.25
N CYS A 91 -13.22 -8.67 -26.17
CA CYS A 91 -14.02 -9.76 -26.69
C CYS A 91 -14.95 -10.31 -25.61
N ILE A 92 -16.26 -10.31 -25.87
CA ILE A 92 -17.29 -10.92 -25.03
C ILE A 92 -18.05 -11.98 -25.82
N GLN A 93 -18.55 -13.01 -25.13
CA GLN A 93 -19.33 -14.06 -25.79
C GLN A 93 -20.65 -13.48 -26.31
N ARG A 94 -21.12 -13.93 -27.47
CA ARG A 94 -22.35 -13.39 -28.10
C ARG A 94 -23.62 -13.49 -27.26
N HIS A 95 -23.68 -14.43 -26.33
CA HIS A 95 -24.82 -14.56 -25.42
C HIS A 95 -24.87 -13.44 -24.36
N LEU A 96 -23.83 -12.60 -24.30
CA LEU A 96 -23.75 -11.43 -23.43
C LEU A 96 -24.16 -10.14 -24.15
N VAL A 97 -24.53 -10.20 -25.43
CA VAL A 97 -25.02 -9.05 -26.19
C VAL A 97 -26.52 -8.95 -25.95
N CYS A 98 -27.02 -7.76 -25.61
CA CYS A 98 -28.43 -7.51 -25.31
C CYS A 98 -28.94 -8.39 -24.17
N ASN A 99 -28.19 -8.50 -23.08
CA ASN A 99 -28.57 -9.29 -21.91
C ASN A 99 -29.00 -8.43 -20.71
N GLY A 100 -29.05 -7.11 -20.86
CA GLY A 100 -29.42 -6.16 -19.81
C GLY A 100 -28.30 -5.91 -18.80
N ASP A 101 -27.08 -6.36 -19.08
CA ASP A 101 -25.86 -6.07 -18.33
C ASP A 101 -24.86 -5.34 -19.23
N ARG A 102 -24.19 -4.31 -18.71
CA ARG A 102 -23.09 -3.64 -19.42
C ARG A 102 -21.79 -4.40 -19.18
N ASP A 103 -21.46 -5.34 -20.07
CA ASP A 103 -20.21 -6.09 -20.08
C ASP A 103 -19.09 -5.35 -20.86
N CYS A 104 -19.45 -4.43 -21.78
CA CYS A 104 -18.54 -3.43 -22.35
C CYS A 104 -18.66 -2.08 -21.63
N ARG A 105 -17.53 -1.41 -21.33
CA ARG A 105 -17.51 -0.08 -20.68
C ARG A 105 -18.21 1.00 -21.51
N ASP A 106 -18.13 0.89 -22.84
CA ASP A 106 -18.80 1.79 -23.79
C ASP A 106 -20.30 1.48 -23.97
N GLY A 107 -20.80 0.37 -23.39
CA GLY A 107 -22.18 -0.08 -23.52
C GLY A 107 -22.55 -0.59 -24.92
N SER A 108 -21.56 -0.85 -25.78
CA SER A 108 -21.79 -1.24 -27.18
C SER A 108 -22.45 -2.61 -27.36
N ASP A 109 -22.43 -3.44 -26.32
CA ASP A 109 -23.10 -4.73 -26.20
C ASP A 109 -24.62 -4.60 -25.96
N GLU A 110 -25.05 -3.46 -25.42
CA GLU A 110 -26.47 -3.16 -25.14
C GLU A 110 -27.04 -2.11 -26.12
N ASP A 111 -26.31 -1.81 -27.20
CA ASP A 111 -26.75 -0.93 -28.26
C ASP A 111 -27.59 -1.69 -29.30
N ASN A 112 -28.70 -1.08 -29.74
CA ASN A 112 -29.55 -1.58 -30.83
C ASN A 112 -30.18 -2.96 -30.57
N CYS A 113 -30.58 -3.19 -29.32
CA CYS A 113 -31.43 -4.31 -28.92
C CYS A 113 -32.89 -3.96 -29.25
N GLU A 114 -33.50 -4.62 -30.24
CA GLU A 114 -34.93 -4.46 -30.52
C GLU A 114 -35.75 -5.09 -29.39
N ASP A 115 -36.80 -4.39 -28.92
CA ASP A 115 -37.71 -4.68 -27.79
C ASP A 115 -37.89 -6.17 -27.40
N GLU A 116 -36.88 -6.77 -26.77
CA GLU A 116 -37.04 -7.97 -25.96
C GLU A 116 -37.20 -7.51 -24.52
N ASP A 117 -38.19 -8.07 -23.81
CA ASP A 117 -38.35 -7.92 -22.36
C ASP A 117 -37.15 -8.57 -21.66
N ILE A 118 -35.98 -7.91 -21.73
CA ILE A 118 -34.73 -8.37 -21.14
C ILE A 118 -34.82 -8.07 -19.64
N GLU A 119 -35.53 -8.94 -18.92
CA GLU A 119 -35.53 -8.91 -17.45
C GLU A 119 -34.19 -9.44 -16.95
N ASN A 120 -33.31 -8.53 -16.53
CA ASN A 120 -32.12 -8.90 -15.79
C ASN A 120 -32.51 -9.18 -14.33
N PRO A 121 -32.46 -10.44 -13.85
CA PRO A 121 -32.87 -10.78 -12.49
C PRO A 121 -31.98 -10.15 -11.41
N CYS A 122 -30.87 -9.53 -11.80
CA CYS A 122 -29.89 -8.91 -10.90
C CYS A 122 -29.86 -7.38 -10.97
N GLU A 123 -30.73 -6.73 -11.76
CA GLU A 123 -30.66 -5.27 -12.00
C GLU A 123 -30.68 -4.46 -10.69
N HIS A 124 -31.43 -4.93 -9.69
CA HIS A 124 -31.58 -4.25 -8.41
C HIS A 124 -30.55 -4.66 -7.34
N LEU A 125 -29.61 -5.55 -7.67
CA LEU A 125 -28.62 -6.02 -6.70
C LEU A 125 -27.37 -5.14 -6.71
N PHE A 126 -27.07 -4.54 -5.55
CA PHE A 126 -25.82 -3.80 -5.36
C PHE A 126 -24.60 -4.71 -5.48
N PRO A 127 -23.47 -4.22 -6.03
CA PRO A 127 -22.22 -4.97 -6.02
C PRO A 127 -21.71 -5.14 -4.58
N ILE A 128 -20.85 -6.14 -4.38
CA ILE A 128 -20.21 -6.38 -3.08
C ILE A 128 -19.45 -5.12 -2.60
N PRO A 129 -19.69 -4.66 -1.35
CA PRO A 129 -18.99 -3.52 -0.78
C PRO A 129 -17.47 -3.69 -0.76
N GLY A 130 -16.75 -2.65 -1.20
CA GLY A 130 -15.29 -2.63 -1.20
C GLY A 130 -14.63 -3.45 -2.32
N VAL A 131 -15.39 -3.94 -3.31
CA VAL A 131 -14.82 -4.62 -4.48
C VAL A 131 -13.75 -3.79 -5.19
N GLU A 132 -13.96 -2.48 -5.29
CA GLU A 132 -13.01 -1.52 -5.85
C GLU A 132 -11.63 -1.59 -5.20
N LYS A 133 -11.53 -1.96 -3.91
CA LYS A 133 -10.23 -2.07 -3.22
C LYS A 133 -9.53 -3.40 -3.51
N VAL A 134 -10.30 -4.44 -3.83
CA VAL A 134 -9.80 -5.79 -4.10
C VAL A 134 -9.31 -5.93 -5.54
N VAL A 135 -9.94 -5.20 -6.47
CA VAL A 135 -9.58 -5.24 -7.90
C VAL A 135 -8.32 -4.44 -8.25
N GLN A 136 -7.86 -3.58 -7.35
CA GLN A 136 -6.68 -2.75 -7.55
C GLN A 136 -5.39 -3.56 -7.54
N GLY A 137 -4.45 -3.15 -8.38
CA GLY A 137 -3.09 -3.63 -8.27
C GLY A 137 -2.37 -3.02 -7.06
N TYR A 138 -1.25 -3.61 -6.69
CA TYR A 138 -0.51 -3.28 -5.48
C TYR A 138 0.98 -3.10 -5.79
N ASN A 139 1.52 -1.95 -5.39
CA ASN A 139 2.95 -1.70 -5.48
C ASN A 139 3.62 -2.03 -4.14
N ILE A 140 4.42 -3.10 -4.08
CA ILE A 140 5.08 -3.52 -2.84
C ILE A 140 6.14 -2.53 -2.36
N LEU A 141 6.73 -1.75 -3.28
CA LEU A 141 7.75 -0.76 -2.97
C LEU A 141 7.18 0.56 -2.47
N THR A 142 5.94 0.93 -2.80
CA THR A 142 5.30 2.13 -2.21
C THR A 142 4.26 1.77 -1.16
N GLN A 143 3.76 0.53 -1.22
CA GLN A 143 2.76 -0.08 -0.36
C GLN A 143 1.40 0.61 -0.49
N GLU A 144 1.06 0.95 -1.74
CA GLU A 144 -0.15 1.66 -2.14
C GLU A 144 -0.89 0.86 -3.21
N GLY A 145 -2.22 0.96 -3.18
CA GLY A 145 -3.08 0.54 -4.27
C GLY A 145 -2.80 1.37 -5.52
N ARG A 146 -2.91 0.73 -6.67
CA ARG A 146 -2.71 1.29 -8.00
C ARG A 146 -4.02 1.20 -8.79
N GLN A 147 -3.95 1.37 -10.11
CA GLN A 147 -5.13 1.24 -10.95
C GLN A 147 -5.73 -0.18 -10.90
N ASN A 148 -6.96 -0.31 -11.39
CA ASN A 148 -7.67 -1.59 -11.42
C ASN A 148 -6.94 -2.57 -12.35
N ILE A 149 -6.76 -3.81 -11.86
CA ILE A 149 -6.25 -4.94 -12.64
C ILE A 149 -7.42 -5.78 -13.14
N TYR A 150 -8.34 -6.06 -12.24
CA TYR A 150 -9.55 -6.81 -12.50
C TYR A 150 -10.67 -5.85 -12.87
N ASP A 151 -11.52 -6.24 -13.79
CA ASP A 151 -12.75 -5.49 -14.03
C ASP A 151 -13.73 -5.69 -12.85
N PRO A 152 -14.13 -4.63 -12.13
CA PRO A 152 -15.13 -4.72 -11.05
C PRO A 152 -16.58 -4.78 -11.55
N GLY A 153 -16.85 -4.31 -12.78
CA GLY A 153 -18.18 -4.22 -13.40
C GLY A 153 -18.53 -5.42 -14.28
N PHE A 154 -17.58 -6.28 -14.63
CA PHE A 154 -17.85 -7.46 -15.44
C PHE A 154 -18.50 -8.61 -14.63
N PHE A 155 -19.71 -9.02 -15.02
CA PHE A 155 -20.44 -10.14 -14.42
C PHE A 155 -20.49 -11.36 -15.35
N GLY A 156 -20.38 -11.18 -16.66
CA GLY A 156 -20.34 -12.26 -17.64
C GLY A 156 -21.61 -13.09 -17.64
N GLY A 157 -22.77 -12.43 -17.55
CA GLY A 157 -24.10 -13.07 -17.53
C GLY A 157 -24.42 -13.89 -16.27
N LEU A 158 -23.55 -13.88 -15.25
CA LEU A 158 -23.77 -14.60 -14.01
C LEU A 158 -24.52 -13.74 -12.97
N CYS A 159 -25.63 -14.27 -12.47
CA CYS A 159 -26.39 -13.69 -11.36
C CYS A 159 -26.05 -14.34 -10.01
N GLU A 160 -24.77 -14.38 -9.64
CA GLU A 160 -24.38 -14.90 -8.33
C GLU A 160 -24.51 -13.83 -7.26
N TYR A 161 -25.12 -14.18 -6.13
CA TYR A 161 -25.32 -13.26 -5.01
C TYR A 161 -24.80 -13.82 -3.69
N VAL A 162 -24.42 -12.90 -2.81
CA VAL A 162 -23.93 -13.19 -1.45
C VAL A 162 -24.95 -12.68 -0.45
N TYR A 163 -25.44 -13.57 0.41
CA TYR A 163 -26.37 -13.22 1.47
C TYR A 163 -25.67 -12.41 2.58
N ASN A 164 -26.26 -11.28 2.92
CA ASN A 164 -25.87 -10.43 4.05
C ASN A 164 -26.77 -10.77 5.24
N GLY A 165 -26.22 -11.23 6.37
CA GLY A 165 -27.01 -11.70 7.51
C GLY A 165 -27.75 -10.60 8.30
N GLU A 166 -27.36 -9.35 8.14
CA GLU A 166 -27.81 -8.23 8.99
C GLU A 166 -28.94 -7.38 8.36
N TRP A 167 -29.42 -7.74 7.17
CA TRP A 167 -30.46 -6.99 6.44
C TRP A 167 -31.77 -6.77 7.22
N ARG A 168 -32.04 -7.62 8.22
CA ARG A 168 -33.21 -7.53 9.11
C ARG A 168 -33.09 -6.47 10.21
N GLU A 169 -32.01 -5.70 10.25
CA GLU A 169 -31.90 -4.57 11.16
C GLU A 169 -32.88 -3.46 10.73
N LEU A 170 -33.73 -3.01 11.67
CA LEU A 170 -34.67 -1.92 11.41
C LEU A 170 -33.92 -0.59 11.34
N ARG A 171 -34.11 0.16 10.25
CA ARG A 171 -33.36 1.39 9.96
C ARG A 171 -34.28 2.54 9.66
N TYR A 172 -33.90 3.72 10.16
CA TYR A 172 -34.54 4.98 9.84
C TYR A 172 -33.54 5.85 9.11
N ASP A 173 -33.82 6.13 7.84
CA ASP A 173 -33.11 7.13 7.06
C ASP A 173 -33.78 8.48 7.28
N ALA A 174 -33.10 9.40 7.96
CA ALA A 174 -33.61 10.73 8.24
C ALA A 174 -33.59 11.65 7.01
N ALA A 175 -32.70 11.42 6.04
CA ALA A 175 -32.68 12.21 4.80
C ALA A 175 -33.89 11.88 3.91
N CYS A 176 -34.28 10.60 3.91
CA CYS A 176 -35.44 10.10 3.16
C CYS A 176 -36.71 9.98 4.02
N GLU A 177 -36.65 10.33 5.32
CA GLU A 177 -37.74 10.18 6.30
C GLU A 177 -38.41 8.79 6.27
N ARG A 178 -37.61 7.72 6.12
CA ARG A 178 -38.09 6.36 5.83
C ARG A 178 -37.62 5.35 6.87
N LEU A 179 -38.57 4.73 7.58
CA LEU A 179 -38.34 3.56 8.44
C LEU A 179 -38.55 2.28 7.63
N HIS A 180 -37.53 1.44 7.49
CA HIS A 180 -37.56 0.23 6.67
C HIS A 180 -36.56 -0.82 7.18
N TYR A 181 -36.72 -2.07 6.72
CA TYR A 181 -35.64 -3.06 6.78
C TYR A 181 -34.75 -2.88 5.55
N GLY A 182 -33.47 -3.26 5.64
CA GLY A 182 -32.54 -3.20 4.51
C GLY A 182 -32.74 -4.34 3.52
N ASP A 183 -33.98 -4.55 3.03
CA ASP A 183 -34.33 -5.60 2.07
C ASP A 183 -33.48 -5.53 0.78
N ASP A 184 -33.12 -4.32 0.38
CA ASP A 184 -32.24 -3.97 -0.73
C ASP A 184 -30.77 -4.39 -0.51
N GLU A 185 -30.33 -4.50 0.75
CA GLU A 185 -28.99 -4.96 1.12
C GLU A 185 -28.94 -6.45 1.49
N LYS A 186 -30.05 -7.18 1.35
CA LYS A 186 -30.12 -8.60 1.69
C LYS A 186 -29.15 -9.46 0.89
N TYR A 187 -28.95 -9.07 -0.36
CA TYR A 187 -28.10 -9.78 -1.31
C TYR A 187 -27.19 -8.78 -2.03
N PHE A 188 -25.93 -9.14 -2.15
CA PHE A 188 -24.97 -8.38 -2.96
C PHE A 188 -24.56 -9.20 -4.18
N ARG A 189 -24.58 -8.58 -5.36
CA ARG A 189 -24.15 -9.19 -6.62
C ARG A 189 -22.64 -9.41 -6.60
N LYS A 190 -22.21 -10.62 -6.94
CA LYS A 190 -20.79 -11.01 -6.99
C LYS A 190 -20.22 -10.89 -8.41
N PRO A 191 -19.25 -10.00 -8.65
CA PRO A 191 -18.55 -9.91 -9.93
C PRO A 191 -17.88 -11.22 -10.35
N TYR A 192 -17.70 -11.40 -11.67
CA TYR A 192 -17.18 -12.63 -12.27
C TYR A 192 -15.81 -13.04 -11.72
N ASN A 193 -14.92 -12.06 -11.54
CA ASN A 193 -13.54 -12.24 -11.10
C ASN A 193 -13.43 -12.68 -9.62
N LEU A 194 -14.47 -12.49 -8.81
CA LEU A 194 -14.53 -12.98 -7.45
C LEU A 194 -15.02 -14.44 -7.46
N HIS A 195 -14.15 -15.36 -7.05
CA HIS A 195 -14.51 -16.78 -6.93
C HIS A 195 -15.38 -17.03 -5.69
N ALA A 196 -15.05 -16.39 -4.57
CA ALA A 196 -15.81 -16.50 -3.33
C ALA A 196 -15.72 -15.20 -2.53
N TYR A 197 -16.83 -14.85 -1.89
CA TYR A 197 -16.91 -13.76 -0.91
C TYR A 197 -17.85 -14.18 0.21
N GLN A 198 -17.37 -14.13 1.45
CA GLN A 198 -18.10 -14.59 2.63
C GLN A 198 -18.08 -13.51 3.71
N PHE A 199 -19.26 -13.00 4.08
CA PHE A 199 -19.39 -12.14 5.25
C PHE A 199 -19.09 -12.88 6.54
N LEU A 200 -18.42 -12.20 7.47
CA LEU A 200 -18.11 -12.69 8.80
C LEU A 200 -18.96 -11.93 9.81
N ALA A 201 -19.62 -12.67 10.70
CA ALA A 201 -20.46 -12.09 11.76
C ALA A 201 -19.66 -11.66 13.01
N HIS A 202 -18.32 -11.75 12.97
CA HIS A 202 -17.48 -11.61 14.16
C HIS A 202 -16.52 -10.41 14.04
N ALA A 203 -16.83 -9.34 14.77
CA ALA A 203 -15.87 -8.30 15.07
C ALA A 203 -15.03 -8.77 16.26
N ASP A 204 -13.73 -8.99 16.05
CA ASP A 204 -12.77 -9.05 17.15
C ASP A 204 -12.77 -7.66 17.81
N SER A 205 -13.62 -7.47 18.82
CA SER A 205 -14.00 -6.16 19.35
C SER A 205 -13.08 -5.67 20.47
N GLY A 206 -11.99 -6.41 20.71
CA GLY A 206 -10.95 -6.03 21.65
C GLY A 206 -9.97 -5.01 21.05
N PHE A 207 -9.53 -4.07 21.88
CA PHE A 207 -8.32 -3.30 21.61
C PHE A 207 -7.13 -4.03 22.21
N ALA A 208 -6.15 -4.36 21.37
CA ALA A 208 -4.84 -4.74 21.83
C ALA A 208 -4.05 -3.46 22.13
N PHE A 209 -3.55 -3.37 23.36
CA PHE A 209 -2.60 -2.34 23.77
C PHE A 209 -1.19 -2.92 23.79
N GLU A 210 -0.30 -2.27 23.04
CA GLU A 210 1.12 -2.59 22.99
C GLU A 210 1.93 -1.36 23.43
N PHE A 211 3.02 -1.61 24.14
CA PHE A 211 3.82 -0.58 24.78
C PHE A 211 5.24 -0.59 24.23
N TYR A 212 5.74 0.59 23.89
CA TYR A 212 7.05 0.77 23.28
C TYR A 212 7.80 1.89 24.00
N ASP A 213 9.06 1.63 24.36
CA ASP A 213 9.88 2.59 25.10
C ASP A 213 10.41 3.72 24.22
N ASP A 214 10.47 3.50 22.90
CA ASP A 214 10.89 4.49 21.92
C ASP A 214 10.29 4.30 20.50
N SER A 215 10.60 5.27 19.62
CA SER A 215 10.09 5.33 18.25
C SER A 215 10.59 4.17 17.39
N LYS A 216 11.77 3.63 17.70
CA LYS A 216 12.41 2.57 16.94
C LYS A 216 11.79 1.22 17.26
N ASP A 217 11.50 0.94 18.53
CA ASP A 217 10.80 -0.29 18.95
C ASP A 217 9.39 -0.35 18.35
N LEU A 218 8.67 0.78 18.36
CA LEU A 218 7.39 0.92 17.69
C LEU A 218 7.53 0.67 16.18
N LEU A 219 8.52 1.29 15.53
CA LEU A 219 8.76 1.10 14.10
C LEU A 219 9.05 -0.36 13.75
N ASP A 220 9.89 -1.04 14.54
CA ASP A 220 10.25 -2.44 14.34
C ASP A 220 9.02 -3.35 14.51
N ALA A 221 8.10 -3.03 15.43
CA ALA A 221 6.83 -3.72 15.53
C ALA A 221 5.92 -3.47 14.31
N LEU A 222 5.79 -2.21 13.87
CA LEU A 222 5.04 -1.87 12.67
C LEU A 222 5.58 -2.57 11.42
N LYS A 223 6.90 -2.77 11.30
CA LYS A 223 7.52 -3.58 10.23
C LYS A 223 7.08 -5.03 10.29
N ARG A 224 7.15 -5.65 11.48
CA ARG A 224 6.81 -7.06 11.68
C ARG A 224 5.36 -7.33 11.27
N ASP A 225 4.42 -6.49 11.69
CA ASP A 225 3.00 -6.66 11.33
C ASP A 225 2.75 -6.51 9.82
N LYS A 226 3.44 -5.56 9.20
CA LYS A 226 3.32 -5.34 7.76
C LYS A 226 3.83 -6.54 6.96
N SER A 227 4.96 -7.11 7.36
CA SER A 227 5.51 -8.33 6.72
C SER A 227 4.58 -9.54 6.82
N LYS A 228 3.83 -9.67 7.92
CA LYS A 228 2.80 -10.71 8.08
C LYS A 228 1.59 -10.48 7.18
N THR A 229 1.17 -9.23 7.02
CA THR A 229 -0.06 -8.84 6.30
C THR A 229 0.06 -9.02 4.78
N THR A 230 1.26 -8.88 4.20
CA THR A 230 1.49 -8.99 2.75
C THR A 230 1.53 -10.43 2.22
N GLY A 231 1.45 -11.44 3.08
CA GLY A 231 1.52 -12.85 2.68
C GLY A 231 2.84 -13.24 1.98
N PHE A 232 3.04 -14.53 1.77
CA PHE A 232 4.19 -15.03 1.00
C PHE A 232 4.07 -14.56 -0.46
N THR A 233 4.96 -13.68 -0.91
CA THR A 233 5.13 -13.41 -2.34
C THR A 233 5.82 -14.61 -2.97
N ILE A 234 5.03 -15.50 -3.58
CA ILE A 234 5.60 -16.63 -4.33
C ILE A 234 6.06 -16.09 -5.69
N GLY A 235 7.38 -16.08 -5.87
CA GLY A 235 8.00 -16.22 -7.18
C GLY A 235 8.67 -14.97 -7.72
N ILE A 236 9.96 -14.79 -7.40
CA ILE A 236 10.96 -14.24 -8.33
C ILE A 236 12.31 -14.94 -8.06
N GLY A 237 12.50 -16.12 -8.65
CA GLY A 237 13.78 -16.84 -8.64
C GLY A 237 13.66 -18.23 -9.28
N PRO A 238 14.66 -18.71 -10.04
CA PRO A 238 14.64 -20.08 -10.53
C PRO A 238 14.90 -21.01 -9.34
N GLY A 239 13.90 -21.80 -8.98
CA GLY A 239 13.97 -22.84 -7.95
C GLY A 239 13.65 -22.33 -6.55
N GLY A 240 12.37 -22.37 -6.17
CA GLY A 240 11.83 -22.66 -4.83
C GLY A 240 12.42 -21.97 -3.59
N GLY A 241 13.29 -20.99 -3.74
CA GLY A 241 13.97 -20.31 -2.65
C GLY A 241 13.15 -19.13 -2.18
N GLU A 242 12.78 -19.16 -0.90
CA GLU A 242 12.13 -18.08 -0.17
C GLU A 242 12.83 -16.74 -0.45
N PHE A 243 12.24 -15.94 -1.33
CA PHE A 243 12.71 -14.60 -1.61
C PHE A 243 12.17 -13.69 -0.50
N MET A 244 12.86 -13.64 0.65
CA MET A 244 12.67 -12.52 1.57
C MET A 244 13.28 -11.27 0.92
N LEU A 245 12.47 -10.61 0.12
CA LEU A 245 12.67 -9.21 -0.22
C LEU A 245 12.60 -8.46 1.11
N ASN A 246 13.76 -8.00 1.62
CA ASN A 246 13.82 -6.98 2.66
C ASN A 246 13.25 -5.69 2.04
N LEU A 247 11.92 -5.64 1.89
CA LEU A 247 11.17 -4.46 1.52
C LEU A 247 11.32 -3.50 2.69
N GLY A 248 12.26 -2.57 2.55
CA GLY A 248 12.35 -1.42 3.45
C GLY A 248 10.98 -0.74 3.55
N LEU A 249 10.71 -0.17 4.72
CA LEU A 249 9.48 0.54 5.01
C LEU A 249 9.28 1.66 3.98
N THR A 250 8.22 1.58 3.20
CA THR A 250 7.71 2.72 2.45
C THR A 250 6.34 3.04 3.01
N LEU A 251 6.23 4.28 3.50
CA LEU A 251 5.01 4.80 4.06
C LEU A 251 4.49 5.85 3.09
N SER A 252 3.33 5.52 2.52
CA SER A 252 2.46 6.44 1.79
C SER A 252 2.34 7.78 2.53
N GLY A 253 2.34 8.88 1.77
CA GLY A 253 2.35 10.26 2.25
C GLY A 253 1.04 10.77 2.86
N GLY A 254 0.27 9.92 3.55
CA GLY A 254 -0.94 10.33 4.26
C GLY A 254 -0.67 10.96 5.64
N LYS A 255 -1.68 11.64 6.21
CA LYS A 255 -1.69 12.03 7.64
C LYS A 255 -1.37 10.80 8.49
N GLY A 256 -0.32 10.86 9.32
CA GLY A 256 0.24 9.69 10.02
C GLY A 256 1.51 9.08 9.39
N SER A 257 2.13 9.77 8.42
CA SER A 257 3.41 9.38 7.81
C SER A 257 4.61 9.52 8.77
N LEU A 258 5.70 8.76 8.52
CA LEU A 258 6.98 8.79 9.24
C LEU A 258 7.61 10.18 9.40
N LYS A 259 7.27 11.15 8.53
CA LYS A 259 7.68 12.55 8.72
C LYS A 259 7.23 13.10 10.07
N ASN A 260 6.06 12.71 10.55
CA ASN A 260 5.59 13.08 11.88
C ASN A 260 6.36 12.34 12.98
N PHE A 261 6.80 11.10 12.76
CA PHE A 261 7.51 10.35 13.80
C PHE A 261 8.93 10.84 14.06
N THR A 262 9.64 11.32 13.03
CA THR A 262 11.00 11.88 13.20
C THR A 262 11.07 13.08 14.14
N GLN A 263 9.94 13.75 14.39
CA GLN A 263 9.89 14.88 15.34
C GLN A 263 9.98 14.43 16.81
N TYR A 264 9.77 13.14 17.07
CA TYR A 264 9.81 12.56 18.42
C TYR A 264 11.14 11.89 18.76
N ASP A 265 12.05 11.71 17.79
CA ASP A 265 13.34 11.01 18.01
C ASP A 265 14.27 11.75 18.99
N ALA A 266 14.09 13.06 19.16
CA ALA A 266 14.85 13.89 20.09
C ALA A 266 14.16 14.12 21.44
N LYS A 267 12.93 13.63 21.63
CA LYS A 267 12.14 13.84 22.86
C LYS A 267 12.14 12.61 23.76
N ASP A 268 12.06 12.80 25.08
CA ASP A 268 11.94 11.67 26.02
C ASP A 268 10.49 11.18 26.12
N VAL A 269 10.03 10.49 25.08
CA VAL A 269 8.66 9.99 24.95
C VAL A 269 8.59 8.46 24.93
N LYS A 270 7.45 7.90 25.36
CA LYS A 270 7.05 6.50 25.12
C LYS A 270 5.90 6.45 24.13
N PHE A 271 5.67 5.27 23.55
CA PHE A 271 4.55 5.06 22.66
C PHE A 271 3.62 3.97 23.19
N ILE A 272 2.31 4.26 23.13
CA ILE A 272 1.27 3.27 23.36
C ILE A 272 0.54 3.07 22.03
N ARG A 273 0.50 1.85 21.54
CA ARG A 273 -0.24 1.48 20.33
C ARG A 273 -1.51 0.77 20.74
N ALA A 274 -2.65 1.40 20.48
CA ALA A 274 -3.97 0.85 20.67
C ALA A 274 -4.52 0.45 19.30
N VAL A 275 -4.66 -0.86 19.05
CA VAL A 275 -5.09 -1.38 17.75
C VAL A 275 -6.28 -2.32 17.92
N THR A 276 -7.27 -2.16 17.05
CA THR A 276 -8.33 -3.13 16.85
C THR A 276 -8.50 -3.43 15.36
N LYS A 277 -8.80 -4.69 15.06
CA LYS A 277 -8.95 -5.20 13.69
C LYS A 277 -10.29 -5.90 13.59
N VAL A 278 -11.21 -5.29 12.86
CA VAL A 278 -12.54 -5.85 12.61
C VAL A 278 -12.51 -6.55 11.26
N GLN A 279 -12.86 -7.83 11.20
CA GLN A 279 -12.97 -8.59 9.95
C GLN A 279 -14.43 -8.62 9.52
N THR A 280 -14.75 -8.09 8.34
CA THR A 280 -16.14 -8.06 7.83
C THR A 280 -16.39 -9.13 6.78
N ALA A 281 -15.38 -9.52 6.01
CA ALA A 281 -15.53 -10.59 5.03
C ALA A 281 -14.19 -11.23 4.63
N ARG A 282 -14.26 -12.43 4.04
CA ARG A 282 -13.14 -13.07 3.36
C ARG A 282 -13.44 -13.18 1.87
N PHE A 283 -12.44 -12.93 1.04
CA PHE A 283 -12.56 -13.02 -0.40
C PHE A 283 -11.47 -13.88 -1.02
N LYS A 284 -11.79 -14.46 -2.17
CA LYS A 284 -10.86 -15.19 -3.02
C LYS A 284 -11.13 -14.86 -4.48
N MET A 285 -10.08 -14.46 -5.19
CA MET A 285 -10.14 -14.17 -6.62
C MET A 285 -10.13 -15.48 -7.42
N ARG A 286 -10.73 -15.41 -8.62
CA ARG A 286 -10.64 -16.45 -9.63
C ARG A 286 -9.17 -16.64 -10.05
N ARG A 287 -8.79 -17.90 -10.31
CA ARG A 287 -7.40 -18.26 -10.62
C ARG A 287 -7.04 -18.20 -12.10
N ASP A 288 -8.00 -18.50 -12.96
CA ASP A 288 -7.84 -18.67 -14.41
C ASP A 288 -9.05 -18.07 -15.13
N ASN A 289 -8.91 -17.74 -16.42
CA ASN A 289 -9.89 -17.00 -17.21
C ASN A 289 -10.28 -15.66 -16.57
N ILE A 290 -9.30 -14.96 -15.99
CA ILE A 290 -9.51 -13.66 -15.37
C ILE A 290 -9.86 -12.64 -16.46
N VAL A 291 -10.87 -11.82 -16.21
CA VAL A 291 -11.24 -10.69 -17.08
C VAL A 291 -10.55 -9.43 -16.56
N LEU A 292 -9.65 -8.88 -17.37
CA LEU A 292 -8.89 -7.69 -17.02
C LEU A 292 -9.72 -6.43 -17.20
N ASP A 293 -9.43 -5.42 -16.39
CA ASP A 293 -9.96 -4.08 -16.60
C ASP A 293 -9.59 -3.56 -18.02
N GLU A 294 -10.50 -2.84 -18.66
CA GLU A 294 -10.30 -2.40 -20.05
C GLU A 294 -9.09 -1.49 -20.22
N ASP A 295 -8.72 -0.70 -19.20
CA ASP A 295 -7.52 0.15 -19.27
C ASP A 295 -6.25 -0.69 -19.31
N VAL A 296 -6.25 -1.84 -18.60
CA VAL A 296 -5.14 -2.80 -18.66
C VAL A 296 -5.06 -3.40 -20.06
N LEU A 297 -6.20 -3.75 -20.67
CA LEU A 297 -6.23 -4.28 -22.04
C LEU A 297 -5.62 -3.30 -23.03
N LEU A 298 -6.03 -2.04 -22.98
CA LEU A 298 -5.49 -0.96 -23.82
C LEU A 298 -3.98 -0.79 -23.59
N SER A 299 -3.56 -0.67 -22.33
CA SER A 299 -2.14 -0.52 -22.00
C SER A 299 -1.29 -1.72 -22.45
N LEU A 300 -1.84 -2.94 -22.41
CA LEU A 300 -1.15 -4.14 -22.89
C LEU A 300 -1.02 -4.18 -24.42
N GLN A 301 -1.99 -3.63 -25.16
CA GLN A 301 -1.90 -3.49 -26.61
C GLN A 301 -0.76 -2.54 -26.99
N ASP A 302 -0.57 -1.46 -26.23
CA ASP A 302 0.50 -0.48 -26.47
C ASP A 302 1.90 -0.98 -26.12
N LEU A 303 2.01 -2.04 -25.31
CA LEU A 303 3.31 -2.60 -24.98
C LEU A 303 3.95 -3.22 -26.23
N PRO A 304 5.18 -2.80 -26.60
CA PRO A 304 5.85 -3.35 -27.76
C PRO A 304 6.21 -4.82 -27.57
N ASP A 305 6.17 -5.60 -28.65
CA ASP A 305 6.63 -6.99 -28.62
C ASP A 305 8.14 -7.10 -28.40
N THR A 306 8.89 -6.04 -28.69
CA THR A 306 10.32 -5.92 -28.35
C THR A 306 10.50 -5.35 -26.95
N TYR A 307 11.52 -5.83 -26.23
CA TYR A 307 11.74 -5.40 -24.84
C TYR A 307 12.11 -3.91 -24.75
N ASN A 308 11.21 -3.09 -24.21
CA ASN A 308 11.45 -1.69 -23.87
C ASN A 308 11.20 -1.44 -22.38
N TYR A 309 12.26 -1.36 -21.58
CA TYR A 309 12.14 -1.17 -20.14
C TYR A 309 11.22 0.00 -19.74
N GLY A 310 11.29 1.14 -20.43
CA GLY A 310 10.50 2.33 -20.08
C GLY A 310 9.00 2.10 -20.12
N MET A 311 8.52 1.43 -21.18
CA MET A 311 7.10 1.13 -21.37
C MET A 311 6.60 0.13 -20.34
N TYR A 312 7.34 -0.97 -20.12
CA TYR A 312 6.98 -1.96 -19.12
C TYR A 312 7.08 -1.40 -17.68
N ALA A 313 8.06 -0.52 -17.41
CA ALA A 313 8.18 0.15 -16.12
C ALA A 313 7.04 1.14 -15.87
N LYS A 314 6.56 1.84 -16.91
CA LYS A 314 5.36 2.70 -16.83
C LYS A 314 4.14 1.85 -16.47
N PHE A 315 3.93 0.73 -17.17
CA PHE A 315 2.87 -0.23 -16.86
C PHE A 315 2.92 -0.70 -15.39
N ILE A 316 4.10 -1.10 -14.89
CA ILE A 316 4.29 -1.51 -13.48
C ILE A 316 4.03 -0.35 -12.51
N ASN A 317 4.35 0.88 -12.88
CA ASN A 317 4.09 2.05 -12.04
C ASN A 317 2.58 2.34 -11.93
N ASP A 318 1.86 2.21 -13.04
CA ASP A 318 0.45 2.59 -13.15
C ASP A 318 -0.47 1.53 -12.55
N TYR A 319 -0.16 0.26 -12.77
CA TYR A 319 -0.94 -0.91 -12.34
C TYR A 319 -0.35 -1.61 -11.11
N GLY A 320 0.88 -1.30 -10.73
CA GLY A 320 1.55 -1.92 -9.59
C GLY A 320 2.38 -3.15 -9.94
N THR A 321 3.13 -3.59 -8.94
CA THR A 321 4.08 -4.70 -9.05
C THR A 321 3.42 -6.07 -8.89
N HIS A 322 2.28 -6.11 -8.22
CA HIS A 322 1.58 -7.31 -7.79
C HIS A 322 0.06 -7.08 -7.87
N PHE A 323 -0.72 -8.15 -7.84
CA PHE A 323 -2.18 -8.11 -7.71
C PHE A 323 -2.65 -9.02 -6.59
N MET A 324 -3.84 -8.77 -6.05
CA MET A 324 -4.39 -9.54 -4.92
C MET A 324 -5.06 -10.82 -5.39
N THR A 325 -4.80 -11.95 -4.74
CA THR A 325 -5.44 -13.25 -5.08
C THR A 325 -6.47 -13.71 -4.06
N SER A 326 -6.34 -13.27 -2.81
CA SER A 326 -7.26 -13.57 -1.72
C SER A 326 -6.94 -12.68 -0.53
N GLY A 327 -7.90 -12.53 0.37
CA GLY A 327 -7.68 -11.74 1.57
C GLY A 327 -8.89 -11.64 2.47
N THR A 328 -8.79 -10.71 3.41
CA THR A 328 -9.82 -10.38 4.38
C THR A 328 -10.13 -8.90 4.26
N MET A 329 -11.41 -8.59 4.11
CA MET A 329 -11.99 -7.25 4.18
C MET A 329 -12.32 -6.89 5.63
N GLY A 330 -12.28 -5.61 5.93
CA GLY A 330 -12.72 -5.10 7.21
C GLY A 330 -12.15 -3.74 7.52
N GLY A 331 -11.75 -3.54 8.76
CA GLY A 331 -11.23 -2.28 9.25
C GLY A 331 -10.07 -2.46 10.20
N VAL A 332 -9.13 -1.53 10.17
CA VAL A 332 -8.13 -1.38 11.22
C VAL A 332 -8.30 0.00 11.84
N PHE A 333 -8.56 0.03 13.13
CA PHE A 333 -8.60 1.26 13.90
C PHE A 333 -7.41 1.25 14.84
N GLU A 334 -6.45 2.12 14.54
CA GLU A 334 -5.17 2.17 15.24
C GLU A 334 -4.90 3.60 15.70
N TYR A 335 -4.61 3.73 17.00
CA TYR A 335 -4.08 4.95 17.59
C TYR A 335 -2.68 4.68 18.12
N ILE A 336 -1.76 5.59 17.80
CA ILE A 336 -0.43 5.63 18.40
C ILE A 336 -0.35 6.87 19.27
N LEU A 337 -0.16 6.68 20.57
CA LEU A 337 -0.09 7.74 21.57
C LEU A 337 1.35 8.05 21.87
N VAL A 338 1.68 9.34 21.85
CA VAL A 338 2.98 9.84 22.24
C VAL A 338 2.89 10.32 23.68
N ILE A 339 3.58 9.65 24.59
CA ILE A 339 3.50 9.90 26.03
C ILE A 339 4.79 10.58 26.50
N ASN A 340 4.66 11.73 27.15
CA ASN A 340 5.81 12.41 27.76
C ASN A 340 6.23 11.68 29.05
N LYS A 341 7.47 11.16 29.10
CA LYS A 341 7.95 10.40 30.27
C LYS A 341 8.12 11.26 31.52
N GLU A 342 8.51 12.52 31.37
CA GLU A 342 8.71 13.43 32.50
C GLU A 342 7.38 13.77 33.17
N GLU A 343 6.38 14.14 32.38
CA GLU A 343 5.03 14.46 32.88
C GLU A 343 4.33 13.23 33.47
N MET A 344 4.51 12.06 32.87
CA MET A 344 4.02 10.79 33.41
C MET A 344 4.59 10.52 34.81
N ARG A 345 5.90 10.73 35.01
CA ARG A 345 6.56 10.61 36.33
C ARG A 345 6.08 11.69 37.30
N ARG A 346 5.99 12.95 36.85
CA ARG A 346 5.58 14.11 37.68
C ARG A 346 4.18 13.95 38.26
N LYS A 347 3.26 13.38 37.48
CA LYS A 347 1.86 13.17 37.88
C LYS A 347 1.59 11.77 38.44
N ALA A 348 2.61 10.91 38.55
CA ALA A 348 2.50 9.53 39.03
C ALA A 348 1.40 8.71 38.30
N ILE A 349 1.34 8.84 36.98
CA ILE A 349 0.39 8.12 36.12
C ILE A 349 1.07 6.89 35.55
N THR A 350 0.41 5.73 35.58
CA THR A 350 0.96 4.50 34.96
C THR A 350 0.44 4.30 33.53
N ILE A 351 1.13 3.45 32.76
CA ILE A 351 0.72 3.11 31.38
C ILE A 351 -0.61 2.36 31.39
N GLU A 352 -0.84 1.53 32.39
CA GLU A 352 -2.06 0.75 32.59
C GLU A 352 -3.24 1.70 32.83
N GLU A 353 -3.06 2.74 33.67
CA GLU A 353 -4.08 3.78 33.87
C GLU A 353 -4.42 4.51 32.57
N ILE A 354 -3.42 4.79 31.73
CA ILE A 354 -3.64 5.39 30.40
C ILE A 354 -4.46 4.45 29.51
N SER A 355 -4.08 3.18 29.42
CA SER A 355 -4.81 2.19 28.61
C SER A 355 -6.25 1.98 29.09
N ALA A 356 -6.47 1.97 30.41
CA ALA A 356 -7.80 1.84 31.01
C ALA A 356 -8.67 3.07 30.71
N CYS A 357 -8.13 4.28 30.85
CA CYS A 357 -8.84 5.51 30.50
C CYS A 357 -9.22 5.57 29.02
N VAL A 358 -8.31 5.16 28.13
CA VAL A 358 -8.58 5.06 26.70
C VAL A 358 -9.68 4.04 26.41
N GLY A 359 -9.60 2.84 27.01
CA GLY A 359 -10.63 1.81 26.89
C GLY A 359 -12.01 2.30 27.34
N LEU A 360 -12.06 3.00 28.49
CA LEU A 360 -13.29 3.59 29.02
C LEU A 360 -13.88 4.65 28.07
N SER A 361 -13.06 5.56 27.53
CA SER A 361 -13.54 6.60 26.60
C SER A 361 -14.02 6.04 25.27
N LEU A 362 -13.44 4.92 24.81
CA LEU A 362 -13.90 4.20 23.62
C LEU A 362 -15.11 3.29 23.90
N GLY A 363 -15.47 3.09 25.18
CA GLY A 363 -16.58 2.25 25.62
C GLY A 363 -16.30 0.75 25.46
N ILE A 364 -15.05 0.33 25.73
CA ILE A 364 -14.52 -1.02 25.49
C ILE A 364 -13.90 -1.57 26.78
N THR A 365 -14.17 -2.82 27.09
CA THR A 365 -13.46 -3.55 28.16
C THR A 365 -12.12 -4.02 27.63
N ALA A 366 -11.01 -3.56 28.20
CA ALA A 366 -9.67 -3.97 27.77
C ALA A 366 -9.51 -5.50 27.90
N SER A 367 -9.35 -6.19 26.78
CA SER A 367 -9.15 -7.64 26.76
C SER A 367 -7.66 -7.98 26.80
N LYS A 368 -7.14 -8.23 28.00
CA LYS A 368 -5.95 -9.07 28.17
C LYS A 368 -6.05 -9.89 29.45
N GLU A 369 -5.71 -11.16 29.35
CA GLU A 369 -5.76 -12.23 30.38
C GLU A 369 -4.96 -11.96 31.68
N ASN A 370 -4.44 -10.76 31.94
CA ASN A 370 -3.63 -10.46 33.13
C ASN A 370 -3.84 -9.03 33.69
N LEU A 371 -4.97 -8.37 33.42
CA LEU A 371 -5.30 -7.16 34.19
C LEU A 371 -5.96 -7.58 35.50
N ASP A 372 -5.15 -7.68 36.57
CA ASP A 372 -5.65 -7.51 37.93
C ASP A 372 -6.18 -6.08 38.04
N LEU A 373 -7.45 -5.86 37.66
CA LEU A 373 -8.16 -4.60 37.86
C LEU A 373 -8.48 -4.45 39.35
N GLY A 374 -7.43 -4.23 40.16
CA GLY A 374 -7.52 -3.87 41.57
C GLY A 374 -8.01 -2.43 41.81
N ALA A 375 -8.36 -1.67 40.77
CA ALA A 375 -8.92 -0.34 40.89
C ALA A 375 -9.99 -0.08 39.83
N THR A 376 -11.22 0.14 40.29
CA THR A 376 -12.37 0.62 39.51
C THR A 376 -12.13 2.08 39.10
N LEU A 377 -11.30 2.32 38.10
CA LEU A 377 -11.09 3.65 37.52
C LEU A 377 -12.38 4.15 36.87
N THR A 378 -12.79 5.38 37.18
CA THR A 378 -13.97 6.03 36.60
C THR A 378 -13.59 7.06 35.54
N HIS A 379 -14.53 7.40 34.65
CA HIS A 379 -14.31 8.44 33.63
C HIS A 379 -13.99 9.82 34.26
N SER A 380 -14.48 10.10 35.47
CA SER A 380 -14.11 11.28 36.26
C SER A 380 -12.64 11.29 36.67
N ASP A 381 -12.08 10.14 37.05
CA ASP A 381 -10.68 10.03 37.47
C ASP A 381 -9.74 10.31 36.29
N CYS A 382 -10.09 9.82 35.08
CA CYS A 382 -9.36 10.09 33.85
C CYS A 382 -9.34 11.58 33.49
N LYS A 383 -10.46 12.28 33.72
CA LYS A 383 -10.58 13.73 33.49
C LYS A 383 -9.81 14.54 34.53
N GLN A 384 -9.88 14.16 35.81
CA GLN A 384 -9.14 14.81 36.89
C GLN A 384 -7.64 14.68 36.74
N LYS A 385 -7.15 13.50 36.33
CA LYS A 385 -5.72 13.27 36.07
C LYS A 385 -5.24 13.88 34.73
N GLY A 386 -6.13 14.46 33.92
CA GLY A 386 -5.79 15.14 32.68
C GLY A 386 -5.33 14.20 31.56
N LEU A 387 -5.70 12.92 31.59
CA LEU A 387 -5.32 11.93 30.57
C LEU A 387 -6.08 12.06 29.25
N LEU A 388 -7.21 12.78 29.27
CA LEU A 388 -8.08 13.00 28.12
C LEU A 388 -7.82 14.34 27.41
N ASN A 389 -6.91 15.17 27.93
CA ASN A 389 -6.60 16.47 27.36
C ASN A 389 -5.39 16.36 26.42
N THR A 390 -5.59 16.65 25.14
CA THR A 390 -4.54 16.78 24.12
C THR A 390 -4.28 18.25 23.82
N ASP A 391 -3.73 18.99 24.77
CA ASP A 391 -3.39 20.41 24.55
C ASP A 391 -1.93 20.55 24.12
N ALA A 392 -1.72 20.83 22.82
CA ALA A 392 -0.41 21.17 22.27
C ALA A 392 0.15 22.49 22.83
N GLU A 393 -0.70 23.35 23.40
CA GLU A 393 -0.33 24.65 23.98
C GLU A 393 0.07 24.57 25.45
N SER A 394 -0.37 23.52 26.17
CA SER A 394 0.04 23.31 27.55
C SER A 394 1.20 22.31 27.58
N HIS A 395 2.39 22.76 28.01
CA HIS A 395 3.55 21.89 28.28
C HIS A 395 3.33 20.88 29.44
N SER A 396 2.07 20.59 29.80
CA SER A 396 1.67 19.79 30.95
C SER A 396 0.85 18.55 30.58
N ALA A 397 0.60 18.31 29.28
CA ALA A 397 -0.15 17.13 28.83
C ALA A 397 0.72 15.86 28.93
N VAL A 398 0.14 14.79 29.48
CA VAL A 398 0.82 13.47 29.57
C VAL A 398 0.85 12.80 28.21
N VAL A 399 -0.23 12.95 27.44
CA VAL A 399 -0.32 12.57 26.03
C VAL A 399 0.05 13.80 25.21
N GLU A 400 1.24 13.81 24.60
CA GLU A 400 1.69 14.93 23.74
C GLU A 400 0.95 14.95 22.41
N ASP A 401 0.69 13.78 21.83
CA ASP A 401 0.09 13.65 20.51
C ASP A 401 -0.61 12.31 20.34
N ILE A 402 -1.58 12.29 19.43
CA ILE A 402 -2.32 11.11 19.00
C ILE A 402 -2.20 11.01 17.49
N ILE A 403 -1.65 9.89 17.03
CA ILE A 403 -1.43 9.63 15.61
C ILE A 403 -2.47 8.60 15.15
N PRO A 404 -3.59 9.05 14.55
CA PRO A 404 -4.61 8.17 13.98
C PRO A 404 -4.10 7.45 12.73
N ARG A 405 -4.31 6.13 12.68
CA ARG A 405 -4.02 5.26 11.53
C ARG A 405 -5.22 4.37 11.22
N ILE A 406 -6.31 5.00 10.84
CA ILE A 406 -7.58 4.32 10.57
C ILE A 406 -7.63 3.88 9.11
N ARG A 407 -8.05 2.63 8.87
CA ARG A 407 -8.24 2.02 7.55
C ARG A 407 -9.63 1.43 7.44
N GLY A 408 -10.33 1.74 6.35
CA GLY A 408 -11.71 1.35 6.13
C GLY A 408 -12.67 2.15 7.02
N GLY A 409 -13.94 2.05 6.70
CA GLY A 409 -15.02 2.74 7.38
C GLY A 409 -15.07 4.21 7.01
N ASP A 410 -16.17 4.84 7.39
CA ASP A 410 -16.34 6.27 7.31
C ASP A 410 -15.74 6.94 8.55
N THR A 411 -14.93 7.95 8.29
CA THR A 411 -14.31 8.83 9.30
C THR A 411 -14.74 10.28 9.13
N SER A 412 -15.61 10.58 8.16
CA SER A 412 -16.11 11.92 7.86
C SER A 412 -16.86 12.55 9.05
N TYR A 413 -17.55 11.74 9.85
CA TYR A 413 -18.24 12.14 11.08
C TYR A 413 -17.31 12.74 12.14
N SER A 414 -15.98 12.55 12.01
CA SER A 414 -15.02 13.09 12.98
C SER A 414 -14.88 14.61 12.95
N GLY A 415 -15.32 15.31 11.89
CA GLY A 415 -15.23 16.78 11.83
C GLY A 415 -13.81 17.36 12.07
N GLY A 416 -12.76 16.57 11.83
CA GLY A 416 -11.37 16.93 12.12
C GLY A 416 -10.84 16.49 13.50
N LEU A 417 -11.67 15.93 14.38
CA LEU A 417 -11.34 15.42 15.72
C LEU A 417 -10.83 13.96 15.70
N LEU A 418 -10.01 13.60 14.72
CA LEU A 418 -9.34 12.28 14.69
C LEU A 418 -8.34 12.11 15.84
N ASN A 419 -8.02 13.19 16.54
CA ASN A 419 -7.13 13.23 17.70
C ASN A 419 -7.91 13.25 19.03
N SER A 420 -9.17 12.77 19.03
CA SER A 420 -10.03 12.73 20.22
C SER A 420 -10.55 11.31 20.51
N TRP A 421 -10.84 11.05 21.78
CA TRP A 421 -11.19 9.75 22.34
C TRP A 421 -12.70 9.46 22.33
N ASP A 422 -13.39 9.76 21.24
CA ASP A 422 -14.84 9.62 21.18
C ASP A 422 -15.29 8.20 20.83
N GLY A 423 -15.80 7.46 21.82
CA GLY A 423 -16.40 6.14 21.62
C GLY A 423 -17.59 6.13 20.64
N LYS A 424 -18.28 7.26 20.43
CA LYS A 424 -19.31 7.36 19.37
C LYS A 424 -18.70 7.22 17.98
N MET A 425 -17.51 7.79 17.78
CA MET A 425 -16.79 7.70 16.51
C MET A 425 -16.35 6.27 16.22
N TYR A 426 -15.81 5.55 17.22
CA TYR A 426 -15.47 4.14 17.07
C TYR A 426 -16.69 3.27 16.67
N ARG A 427 -17.85 3.49 17.31
CA ARG A 427 -19.09 2.78 16.98
C ARG A 427 -19.61 3.11 15.58
N HIS A 428 -19.53 4.38 15.18
CA HIS A 428 -19.91 4.83 13.84
C HIS A 428 -19.00 4.20 12.78
N TRP A 429 -17.68 4.27 12.99
CA TRP A 429 -16.67 3.61 12.16
C TRP A 429 -16.99 2.11 12.02
N GLY A 430 -17.20 1.40 13.14
CA GLY A 430 -17.52 -0.02 13.13
C GLY A 430 -18.76 -0.37 12.29
N ARG A 431 -19.83 0.42 12.39
CA ARG A 431 -21.06 0.23 11.58
C ARG A 431 -20.83 0.50 10.10
N SER A 432 -20.02 1.50 9.78
CA SER A 432 -19.75 1.91 8.40
C SER A 432 -18.84 0.94 7.63
N LEU A 433 -18.07 0.09 8.33
CA LEU A 433 -17.15 -0.89 7.72
C LEU A 433 -17.85 -1.90 6.80
N LYS A 434 -19.15 -2.12 6.99
CA LYS A 434 -19.96 -2.96 6.12
C LYS A 434 -20.03 -2.41 4.70
N TYR A 435 -20.16 -1.10 4.55
CA TYR A 435 -20.33 -0.41 3.27
C TYR A 435 -19.02 0.03 2.64
N ASN A 436 -18.05 0.38 3.48
CA ASN A 436 -16.76 0.85 3.03
C ASN A 436 -15.61 0.10 3.71
N PRO A 437 -15.50 -1.23 3.53
CA PRO A 437 -14.39 -1.98 4.10
C PRO A 437 -13.08 -1.68 3.37
N ALA A 438 -11.96 -1.77 4.09
CA ALA A 438 -10.63 -1.83 3.53
C ALA A 438 -10.12 -3.28 3.47
N VAL A 439 -9.15 -3.53 2.59
CA VAL A 439 -8.39 -4.78 2.60
C VAL A 439 -7.40 -4.75 3.76
N ILE A 440 -7.56 -5.65 4.74
CA ILE A 440 -6.79 -5.64 5.99
C ILE A 440 -5.78 -6.79 6.10
N ASP A 441 -5.92 -7.80 5.25
CA ASP A 441 -5.00 -8.94 5.09
C ASP A 441 -5.13 -9.48 3.67
N PHE A 442 -4.04 -9.78 2.98
CA PHE A 442 -4.10 -10.21 1.59
C PHE A 442 -2.86 -10.98 1.13
N GLN A 443 -3.07 -11.80 0.10
CA GLN A 443 -2.02 -12.50 -0.62
C GLN A 443 -1.81 -11.87 -1.99
N LEU A 444 -0.54 -11.77 -2.39
CA LEU A 444 -0.12 -11.12 -3.62
C LEU A 444 0.51 -12.13 -4.59
N GLN A 445 0.30 -11.91 -5.88
CA GLN A 445 1.08 -12.51 -6.96
C GLN A 445 1.74 -11.44 -7.84
N PRO A 446 2.93 -11.71 -8.42
CA PRO A 446 3.61 -10.77 -9.31
C PRO A 446 2.75 -10.42 -10.52
N ILE A 447 2.79 -9.15 -10.95
CA ILE A 447 1.91 -8.64 -12.01
C ILE A 447 2.05 -9.40 -13.33
N HIS A 448 3.23 -9.92 -13.66
CA HIS A 448 3.43 -10.69 -14.89
C HIS A 448 2.65 -12.01 -14.97
N GLU A 449 2.25 -12.59 -13.82
CA GLU A 449 1.43 -13.81 -13.79
C GLU A 449 0.00 -13.55 -14.26
N ILE A 450 -0.47 -12.29 -14.26
CA ILE A 450 -1.84 -11.98 -14.65
C ILE A 450 -2.09 -12.32 -16.13
N LEU A 451 -1.09 -12.14 -16.99
CA LEU A 451 -1.22 -12.40 -18.43
C LEU A 451 -1.46 -13.89 -18.70
N ARG A 452 -0.78 -14.77 -17.95
CA ARG A 452 -0.97 -16.22 -18.06
C ARG A 452 -2.35 -16.67 -17.56
N ARG A 453 -2.93 -15.93 -16.61
CA ARG A 453 -4.19 -16.25 -15.95
C ARG A 453 -5.41 -15.59 -16.60
N SER A 454 -5.18 -14.61 -17.47
CA SER A 454 -6.22 -13.89 -18.19
C SER A 454 -6.83 -14.74 -19.32
N ASN A 455 -7.97 -14.30 -19.84
CA ASN A 455 -8.58 -14.87 -21.05
C ASN A 455 -7.85 -14.49 -22.35
N LEU A 456 -6.71 -13.78 -22.28
CA LEU A 456 -5.95 -13.35 -23.44
C LEU A 456 -5.10 -14.50 -24.02
N GLY A 457 -5.29 -14.80 -25.30
CA GLY A 457 -4.41 -15.71 -26.05
C GLY A 457 -3.07 -15.06 -26.42
N HIS A 458 -2.01 -15.86 -26.53
CA HIS A 458 -0.71 -15.49 -27.12
C HIS A 458 0.07 -14.31 -26.46
N MET A 459 0.12 -14.22 -25.13
CA MET A 459 0.85 -13.14 -24.40
C MET A 459 2.16 -13.59 -23.73
N GLU A 460 2.75 -14.70 -24.15
CA GLU A 460 3.93 -15.29 -23.47
C GLU A 460 5.17 -14.39 -23.55
N SER A 461 5.45 -13.80 -24.71
CA SER A 461 6.57 -12.86 -24.91
C SER A 461 6.44 -11.64 -24.00
N LYS A 462 5.28 -10.98 -24.02
CA LYS A 462 4.96 -9.83 -23.16
C LYS A 462 5.04 -10.20 -21.68
N GLY A 463 4.60 -11.41 -21.30
CA GLY A 463 4.75 -11.93 -19.93
C GLY A 463 6.21 -12.07 -19.50
N GLN A 464 7.08 -12.62 -20.36
CA GLN A 464 8.52 -12.72 -20.07
C GLN A 464 9.19 -11.34 -19.98
N HIS A 465 8.82 -10.40 -20.85
CA HIS A 465 9.31 -9.03 -20.83
C HIS A 465 8.84 -8.28 -19.58
N LEU A 466 7.57 -8.43 -19.19
CA LEU A 466 7.02 -7.82 -17.98
C LEU A 466 7.70 -8.39 -16.73
N LYS A 467 7.98 -9.71 -16.69
CA LYS A 467 8.78 -10.32 -15.62
C LYS A 467 10.18 -9.72 -15.53
N ARG A 468 10.88 -9.58 -16.66
CA ARG A 468 12.21 -8.96 -16.70
C ARG A 468 12.16 -7.50 -16.26
N ALA A 469 11.18 -6.73 -16.73
CA ALA A 469 11.01 -5.33 -16.33
C ALA A 469 10.69 -5.19 -14.85
N LEU A 470 9.89 -6.10 -14.28
CA LEU A 470 9.61 -6.12 -12.85
C LEU A 470 10.89 -6.35 -12.03
N ASP A 471 11.75 -7.27 -12.45
CA ASP A 471 13.05 -7.49 -11.81
C ASP A 471 13.93 -6.23 -11.83
N GLU A 472 14.00 -5.55 -12.97
CA GLU A 472 14.76 -4.31 -13.13
C GLU A 472 14.14 -3.16 -12.29
N PHE A 473 12.81 -3.05 -12.28
CA PHE A 473 12.07 -2.03 -11.53
C PHE A 473 12.27 -2.17 -10.01
N LEU A 474 12.17 -3.39 -9.50
CA LEU A 474 12.37 -3.68 -8.07
C LEU A 474 13.81 -3.38 -7.61
N LEU A 475 14.79 -3.49 -8.50
CA LEU A 475 16.18 -3.10 -8.23
C LEU A 475 16.37 -1.59 -8.32
N GLU A 476 15.77 -0.93 -9.31
CA GLU A 476 15.88 0.52 -9.51
C GLU A 476 15.30 1.29 -8.31
N PHE A 477 14.17 0.86 -7.77
CA PHE A 477 13.51 1.51 -6.64
C PHE A 477 13.74 0.78 -5.31
N SER A 478 14.86 0.07 -5.18
CA SER A 478 15.21 -0.62 -3.93
C SER A 478 15.79 0.35 -2.88
N PRO A 479 15.37 0.25 -1.60
CA PRO A 479 15.96 1.04 -0.50
C PRO A 479 17.47 0.85 -0.30
N CYS A 480 18.06 -0.23 -0.82
CA CYS A 480 19.51 -0.44 -0.78
C CYS A 480 20.29 0.71 -1.45
N ARG A 481 19.66 1.48 -2.34
CA ARG A 481 20.28 2.60 -3.07
C ARG A 481 20.39 3.88 -2.22
N CYS A 482 19.82 3.90 -1.03
CA CYS A 482 19.86 5.04 -0.12
C CYS A 482 21.18 5.23 0.63
N GLY A 483 22.17 4.36 0.40
CA GLY A 483 23.42 4.39 1.15
C GLY A 483 23.24 3.93 2.60
N PRO A 484 24.32 3.98 3.40
CA PRO A 484 24.32 3.41 4.74
C PRO A 484 23.68 4.38 5.74
N CYS A 485 22.73 3.88 6.50
CA CYS A 485 22.28 4.51 7.74
C CYS A 485 23.05 3.88 8.91
N HIS A 486 23.81 4.68 9.65
CA HIS A 486 24.62 4.21 10.78
C HIS A 486 23.76 3.96 12.03
N ASN A 487 24.34 3.31 13.04
CA ASN A 487 23.71 3.12 14.35
C ASN A 487 22.31 2.50 14.28
N ASN A 488 22.16 1.53 13.38
CA ASN A 488 20.89 0.84 13.12
C ASN A 488 19.75 1.75 12.67
N GLY A 489 20.06 2.86 12.00
CA GLY A 489 19.07 3.67 11.30
C GLY A 489 18.42 2.91 10.14
N GLU A 490 17.16 3.24 9.84
CA GLU A 490 16.39 2.62 8.77
C GLU A 490 16.41 3.48 7.49
N PRO A 491 16.90 2.96 6.35
CA PRO A 491 16.83 3.66 5.07
C PRO A 491 15.41 3.56 4.49
N ILE A 492 14.88 4.71 4.09
CA ILE A 492 13.55 4.86 3.51
C ILE A 492 13.71 5.56 2.18
N LEU A 493 13.22 4.93 1.10
CA LEU A 493 13.13 5.54 -0.23
C LEU A 493 11.69 5.96 -0.49
N VAL A 494 11.47 7.25 -0.73
CA VAL A 494 10.16 7.78 -1.15
C VAL A 494 10.34 8.52 -2.47
N GLY A 495 9.86 7.91 -3.55
CA GLY A 495 10.05 8.40 -4.91
C GLY A 495 11.52 8.45 -5.27
N ASP A 496 12.08 9.66 -5.35
CA ASP A 496 13.46 9.94 -5.72
C ASP A 496 14.35 10.33 -4.52
N THR A 497 13.80 10.33 -3.30
CA THR A 497 14.48 10.84 -2.11
C THR A 497 14.69 9.74 -1.07
N CYS A 498 15.91 9.68 -0.55
CA CYS A 498 16.30 8.80 0.54
C CYS A 498 16.43 9.55 1.87
N SER A 499 15.94 8.93 2.93
CA SER A 499 16.05 9.42 4.30
C SER A 499 16.40 8.28 5.25
N CYS A 500 17.26 8.54 6.24
CA CYS A 500 17.51 7.62 7.34
C CYS A 500 16.65 8.01 8.53
N HIS A 501 15.91 7.05 9.09
CA HIS A 501 15.24 7.23 10.37
C HIS A 501 16.12 6.68 11.50
N CYS A 502 16.41 7.52 12.48
CA CYS A 502 17.41 7.28 13.50
C CYS A 502 16.79 6.75 14.80
N ARG A 503 17.58 6.00 15.57
CA ARG A 503 17.23 5.67 16.96
C ARG A 503 17.25 6.95 17.82
N PRO A 504 16.48 7.01 18.92
CA PRO A 504 16.56 8.13 19.85
C PRO A 504 17.96 8.36 20.38
N GLY A 505 18.35 9.64 20.47
CA GLY A 505 19.71 10.03 20.85
C GLY A 505 20.75 9.93 19.73
N TYR A 506 20.34 9.57 18.52
CA TYR A 506 21.16 9.65 17.31
C TYR A 506 20.62 10.74 16.37
N ARG A 507 21.51 11.57 15.83
CA ARG A 507 21.17 12.72 14.99
C ARG A 507 22.00 12.76 13.71
N GLY A 508 21.61 13.63 12.80
CA GLY A 508 22.28 13.84 11.51
C GLY A 508 21.64 13.04 10.37
N PRO A 509 21.94 13.42 9.11
CA PRO A 509 21.30 12.86 7.92
C PRO A 509 21.46 11.34 7.74
N ALA A 510 22.47 10.72 8.36
CA ALA A 510 22.74 9.28 8.31
C ALA A 510 22.73 8.62 9.70
N CYS A 511 22.17 9.31 10.71
CA CYS A 511 22.16 8.85 12.10
C CYS A 511 23.56 8.69 12.72
N GLN A 512 24.52 9.49 12.27
CA GLN A 512 25.93 9.36 12.64
C GLN A 512 26.29 10.00 13.98
N HIS A 513 25.55 11.01 14.43
CA HIS A 513 25.90 11.77 15.63
C HIS A 513 25.25 11.16 16.85
N THR A 514 26.02 10.90 17.90
CA THR A 514 25.50 10.48 19.20
C THR A 514 26.39 10.98 20.33
N GLU A 515 25.77 11.26 21.47
CA GLU A 515 26.47 11.57 22.72
C GLU A 515 26.77 10.29 23.53
N ARG A 516 26.27 9.13 23.09
CA ARG A 516 26.47 7.83 23.75
C ARG A 516 27.65 7.08 23.11
N PRO A 517 28.73 6.75 23.84
CA PRO A 517 29.77 5.89 23.31
C PRO A 517 29.26 4.44 23.15
N GLY A 518 29.52 3.81 21.99
CA GLY A 518 29.36 2.36 21.80
C GLY A 518 28.09 1.86 21.08
N GLY A 519 27.58 2.57 20.07
CA GLY A 519 26.44 2.10 19.28
C GLY A 519 26.75 0.89 18.39
N GLU A 520 26.10 -0.25 18.64
CA GLU A 520 26.15 -1.41 17.75
C GLU A 520 25.48 -1.09 16.41
N THR A 521 26.18 -1.35 15.31
CA THR A 521 25.63 -1.22 13.95
C THR A 521 25.56 -2.59 13.31
N ASP A 522 24.35 -3.03 13.00
CA ASP A 522 24.05 -4.27 12.30
C ASP A 522 24.38 -4.13 10.82
N GLY A 523 24.85 -5.22 10.25
CA GLY A 523 25.15 -5.33 8.84
C GLY A 523 23.89 -5.29 7.99
N ARG A 524 23.90 -4.46 6.94
CA ARG A 524 22.88 -4.45 5.90
C ARG A 524 23.46 -4.71 4.52
N TRP A 525 22.66 -5.38 3.70
CA TRP A 525 23.03 -5.75 2.34
C TRP A 525 23.22 -4.51 1.47
N SER A 526 24.31 -4.49 0.72
CA SER A 526 24.44 -3.65 -0.47
C SER A 526 23.39 -4.02 -1.50
N CYS A 527 23.18 -3.12 -2.47
CA CYS A 527 22.44 -3.51 -3.66
C CYS A 527 23.10 -4.71 -4.35
N TRP A 528 22.27 -5.52 -5.00
CA TRP A 528 22.74 -6.56 -5.90
C TRP A 528 23.54 -5.94 -7.04
N SER A 529 24.61 -6.62 -7.43
CA SER A 529 25.30 -6.32 -8.69
C SER A 529 24.37 -6.55 -9.89
N GLY A 530 24.75 -5.98 -11.03
CA GLY A 530 24.23 -6.46 -12.30
C GLY A 530 24.47 -7.96 -12.46
N TRP A 531 23.61 -8.61 -13.24
CA TRP A 531 23.81 -9.99 -13.65
C TRP A 531 25.07 -10.09 -14.53
N SER A 532 25.93 -11.07 -14.25
CA SER A 532 27.09 -11.34 -15.08
C SER A 532 26.67 -11.77 -16.49
N PRO A 533 27.54 -11.59 -17.50
CA PRO A 533 27.36 -12.27 -18.79
C PRO A 533 27.12 -13.77 -18.58
N CYS A 534 26.34 -14.37 -19.49
CA CYS A 534 26.04 -15.79 -19.43
C CYS A 534 27.33 -16.59 -19.58
N GLN A 535 27.66 -17.41 -18.59
CA GLN A 535 28.82 -18.30 -18.62
C GLN A 535 28.35 -19.73 -18.35
N ALA A 536 28.57 -20.62 -19.31
CA ALA A 536 28.14 -22.03 -19.22
C ALA A 536 26.65 -22.19 -18.82
N GLY A 537 25.76 -21.42 -19.45
CA GLY A 537 24.31 -21.45 -19.18
C GLY A 537 23.90 -20.90 -17.81
N THR A 538 24.81 -20.21 -17.11
CA THR A 538 24.54 -19.59 -15.80
C THR A 538 24.99 -18.15 -15.76
N SER A 539 24.10 -17.26 -15.32
CA SER A 539 24.41 -15.88 -14.96
C SER A 539 24.38 -15.73 -13.45
N ARG A 540 25.32 -14.95 -12.88
CA ARG A 540 25.47 -14.77 -11.44
C ARG A 540 25.39 -13.30 -11.05
N ARG A 541 24.89 -13.02 -9.85
CA ARG A 541 24.98 -11.70 -9.21
C ARG A 541 25.34 -11.84 -7.74
N SER A 542 26.02 -10.84 -7.20
CA SER A 542 26.51 -10.83 -5.82
C SER A 542 26.12 -9.56 -5.08
N ARG A 543 26.06 -9.63 -3.75
CA ARG A 543 25.92 -8.48 -2.85
C ARG A 543 26.82 -8.66 -1.63
N GLN A 544 27.16 -7.56 -0.97
CA GLN A 544 28.07 -7.54 0.18
C GLN A 544 27.37 -6.95 1.39
N CYS A 545 27.74 -7.40 2.59
CA CYS A 545 27.22 -6.85 3.84
C CYS A 545 27.99 -5.58 4.23
N SER A 546 27.73 -4.48 3.49
CA SER A 546 28.55 -3.26 3.53
C SER A 546 27.74 -1.97 3.64
N ASN A 547 26.41 -2.04 3.73
CA ASN A 547 25.55 -0.87 3.62
C ASN A 547 24.59 -0.65 4.81
N PRO A 548 25.08 -0.50 6.07
CA PRO A 548 26.48 -0.49 6.51
C PRO A 548 27.04 -1.90 6.79
N ALA A 549 28.37 -2.00 6.99
CA ALA A 549 29.00 -3.20 7.53
C ALA A 549 28.72 -3.33 9.04
N PRO A 550 28.68 -4.55 9.61
CA PRO A 550 28.50 -4.74 11.03
C PRO A 550 29.67 -4.13 11.82
N GLN A 551 29.37 -3.38 12.87
CA GLN A 551 30.35 -2.73 13.75
C GLN A 551 29.99 -2.91 15.22
N HIS A 552 31.00 -2.87 16.08
CA HIS A 552 30.86 -2.89 17.55
C HIS A 552 30.04 -4.07 18.11
N GLY A 553 30.05 -5.22 17.45
CA GLY A 553 29.27 -6.40 17.89
C GLY A 553 27.92 -6.58 17.18
N GLY A 554 27.58 -5.71 16.24
CA GLY A 554 26.34 -5.81 15.45
C GLY A 554 26.25 -7.08 14.60
N GLN A 555 25.01 -7.47 14.30
CA GLN A 555 24.69 -8.74 13.65
C GLN A 555 25.12 -8.75 12.16
N PRO A 556 25.63 -9.88 11.62
CA PRO A 556 25.89 -10.01 10.20
C PRO A 556 24.60 -10.08 9.37
N CYS A 557 24.70 -9.76 8.09
CA CYS A 557 23.56 -9.82 7.19
C CYS A 557 23.02 -11.25 7.02
N ALA A 558 21.73 -11.47 7.29
CA ALA A 558 21.07 -12.74 7.06
C ALA A 558 20.71 -12.96 5.58
N GLY A 559 20.84 -14.20 5.09
CA GLY A 559 20.47 -14.62 3.73
C GLY A 559 21.65 -14.79 2.76
N ARG A 560 21.35 -15.12 1.50
CA ARG A 560 22.38 -15.41 0.48
C ARG A 560 23.05 -14.14 -0.04
N ASN A 561 24.37 -14.20 -0.22
CA ASN A 561 25.20 -13.14 -0.84
C ASN A 561 25.44 -13.36 -2.35
N LEU A 562 25.16 -14.56 -2.86
CA LEU A 562 25.31 -14.96 -4.26
C LEU A 562 23.99 -15.54 -4.79
N GLN A 563 23.62 -15.14 -6.01
CA GLN A 563 22.49 -15.71 -6.74
C GLN A 563 22.94 -16.14 -8.14
N SER A 564 22.34 -17.21 -8.62
CA SER A 564 22.53 -17.75 -9.96
C SER A 564 21.19 -17.94 -10.65
N ARG A 565 21.14 -17.69 -11.96
CA ARG A 565 20.00 -18.04 -12.81
C ARG A 565 20.47 -18.71 -14.08
N ALA A 566 19.62 -19.58 -14.62
CA ALA A 566 19.81 -20.09 -15.96
C ALA A 566 19.70 -18.95 -16.97
N CYS A 567 20.60 -18.99 -17.94
CA CYS A 567 20.58 -18.27 -19.19
C CYS A 567 20.94 -19.30 -20.28
#